data_AF-A0A4R2BXT6-F1
#
_entry.id   AF-A0A4R2BXT6-F1
#
_cell.length_a   1.000
_cell.length_b   1.000
_cell.length_c   1.000
_cell.angle_alpha   90.00
_cell.angle_beta   90.00
_cell.angle_gamma   90.00
#
_symmetry.space_group_name_H-M   'P 1'
#
loop_
_entity.id
_entity.type
_entity.pdbx_description
1 polymer ?
#
loop_
_entity_poly.entity_id
_entity_poly.type
_entity_poly.pdbx_seq_one_letter_code
_entity_poly.pdbx_strand_id
1 'polypeptide(L)'
;MTTTPEHPYALRAPWYVLARDNPPSFAPKAKAPAIQKYVTDDFVTRLLEDPRDSIKFDRKDDVWSYPVPIALFPNGVAGRKRFATHRMVHTPMRKLYQPSHDRYYALTIELFCDEPGLPLPGEIDDVDVRFVIRRERVDVPAKAAEKHKADIMKLATKVLLAYDEGKPPPADPLTDDDVDGALWTSPAVRNGHEVEYQALLKTLGATQLVEAWTIDASGRGAWQAVPGNLPTLLDGEQELPMWRVPPRAEDCARAQLRSVWFGLVPTFSGDVDRAGRAKVDDRSVYRMTCFVRRRPEPGREHCPPHVWWSKPTEPYRLASFFDPSGTKNRHITVTAPDFRTLAARAGERQGPGGLEFVRPPGSQLSFNPNNGSPKEADGNRGTATKSCTVALELLMIVAMFVFSLFLPIVTFLFQLWWMLLLKFCWPPNETALKIVNDHLNGPPAGTIKSMPPPERAAMDELLGAKGAADGLADVTDLGTTTAIAKTLVASLEPPVPPTLRVPVHETQPDDPLCDPRL
;
A
#
# COMPACT_ATOMS: atom_id res chain seq x y z
N MET A 1 38.53 35.22 16.54
CA MET A 1 37.74 34.00 16.31
C MET A 1 36.69 33.94 17.39
N THR A 2 35.50 34.48 17.13
CA THR A 2 34.35 34.36 18.01
C THR A 2 33.85 32.92 17.92
N THR A 3 34.10 32.13 18.96
CA THR A 3 33.48 30.82 19.16
C THR A 3 31.97 31.03 19.17
N THR A 4 31.29 30.59 18.12
CA THR A 4 29.83 30.54 18.07
C THR A 4 29.36 29.72 19.27
N PRO A 5 28.50 30.24 20.16
CA PRO A 5 28.06 29.50 21.34
C PRO A 5 27.47 28.16 20.91
N GLU A 6 27.95 27.10 21.56
CA GLU A 6 27.54 25.72 21.30
C GLU A 6 26.12 25.51 21.84
N HIS A 7 25.12 25.67 20.98
CA HIS A 7 23.72 25.45 21.34
C HIS A 7 23.23 24.07 20.84
N PRO A 8 22.40 23.37 21.65
CA PRO A 8 21.72 22.16 21.18
C PRO A 8 20.74 22.47 20.04
N TYR A 9 20.33 21.45 19.28
CA TYR A 9 19.34 21.60 18.22
C TYR A 9 18.00 20.96 18.58
N ALA A 10 16.91 21.59 18.13
CA ALA A 10 15.56 21.10 18.25
C ALA A 10 14.96 20.85 16.86
N LEU A 11 14.45 19.64 16.66
CA LEU A 11 13.71 19.25 15.46
C LEU A 11 12.20 19.36 15.73
N ARG A 12 11.48 20.01 14.81
CA ARG A 12 10.03 20.28 14.91
C ARG A 12 9.32 20.04 13.58
N ALA A 13 8.00 19.86 13.65
CA ALA A 13 7.18 19.83 12.43
C ALA A 13 7.34 21.16 11.66
N PRO A 14 7.32 21.13 10.32
CA PRO A 14 7.43 22.35 9.52
C PRO A 14 6.33 23.36 9.83
N TRP A 15 6.66 24.65 9.74
CA TRP A 15 5.73 25.75 10.03
C TRP A 15 4.38 25.65 9.33
N TYR A 16 4.33 25.21 8.07
CA TYR A 16 3.07 25.13 7.31
C TYR A 16 2.18 23.98 7.80
N VAL A 17 2.77 22.93 8.37
CA VAL A 17 2.03 21.87 9.06
C VAL A 17 1.48 22.39 10.38
N LEU A 18 2.30 23.12 11.13
CA LEU A 18 1.89 23.74 12.39
C LEU A 18 0.77 24.77 12.17
N ALA A 19 0.87 25.62 11.16
CA ALA A 19 -0.14 26.62 10.83
C ALA A 19 -1.45 25.99 10.35
N ARG A 20 -1.37 24.91 9.55
CA ARG A 20 -2.56 24.19 9.06
C ARG A 20 -3.29 23.43 10.15
N ASP A 21 -2.55 22.70 10.98
CA ASP A 21 -3.14 21.80 11.98
C ASP A 21 -3.37 22.48 13.34
N ASN A 22 -2.75 23.65 13.55
CA ASN A 22 -2.73 24.43 14.79
C ASN A 22 -2.59 23.57 16.07
N PRO A 23 -1.60 22.65 16.15
CA PRO A 23 -1.42 21.86 17.35
C PRO A 23 -0.86 22.72 18.49
N PRO A 24 -1.15 22.40 19.76
CA PRO A 24 -0.46 23.02 20.88
C PRO A 24 1.07 22.89 20.72
N SER A 25 1.83 23.96 20.98
CA SER A 25 3.28 24.02 20.70
C SER A 25 4.11 22.91 21.36
N PHE A 26 3.63 22.38 22.50
CA PHE A 26 4.29 21.31 23.24
C PHE A 26 3.77 19.91 22.89
N ALA A 27 2.73 19.80 22.05
CA ALA A 27 2.16 18.53 21.66
C ALA A 27 3.20 17.66 20.93
N PRO A 28 3.18 16.33 21.11
CA PRO A 28 4.09 15.43 20.39
C PRO A 28 4.06 15.63 18.87
N LYS A 29 2.89 15.96 18.31
CA LYS A 29 2.70 16.25 16.89
C LYS A 29 3.52 17.45 16.39
N ALA A 30 3.70 18.48 17.22
CA ALA A 30 4.52 19.63 16.86
C ALA A 30 6.03 19.32 16.85
N LYS A 31 6.44 18.20 17.44
CA LYS A 31 7.84 17.75 17.55
C LYS A 31 8.18 16.58 16.61
N ALA A 32 7.19 16.09 15.86
CA ALA A 32 7.33 14.98 14.94
C ALA A 32 7.50 15.50 13.51
N PRO A 33 8.31 14.83 12.66
CA PRO A 33 8.35 15.13 11.24
C PRO A 33 6.99 14.83 10.58
N ALA A 34 6.72 15.52 9.48
CA ALA A 34 5.49 15.38 8.72
C ALA A 34 5.71 14.52 7.47
N ILE A 35 4.79 13.61 7.20
CA ILE A 35 4.78 12.86 5.94
C ILE A 35 3.90 13.62 4.95
N GLN A 36 4.45 14.01 3.82
CA GLN A 36 3.74 14.62 2.70
C GLN A 36 3.45 13.59 1.61
N LYS A 37 2.31 13.76 0.93
CA LYS A 37 1.83 12.85 -0.11
C LYS A 37 1.75 13.56 -1.45
N TYR A 38 2.12 12.85 -2.49
CA TYR A 38 2.11 13.30 -3.88
C TYR A 38 1.56 12.20 -4.80
N VAL A 39 1.15 12.59 -6.01
CA VAL A 39 0.58 11.68 -7.01
C VAL A 39 1.37 11.64 -8.32
N THR A 40 2.44 12.41 -8.41
CA THR A 40 3.31 12.51 -9.58
C THR A 40 4.76 12.26 -9.15
N ASP A 41 5.57 11.74 -10.06
CA ASP A 41 6.99 11.45 -9.85
C ASP A 41 7.87 12.71 -9.84
N ASP A 42 7.38 13.83 -10.37
CA ASP A 42 7.98 15.16 -10.29
C ASP A 42 7.86 15.85 -8.91
N PHE A 43 7.34 15.15 -7.90
CA PHE A 43 7.01 15.72 -6.60
C PHE A 43 8.16 16.43 -5.89
N VAL A 44 9.41 16.02 -6.14
CA VAL A 44 10.59 16.68 -5.56
C VAL A 44 10.72 18.10 -6.10
N THR A 45 10.51 18.30 -7.40
CA THR A 45 10.52 19.63 -8.02
C THR A 45 9.46 20.52 -7.38
N ARG A 46 8.23 20.00 -7.25
CA ARG A 46 7.11 20.72 -6.62
C ARG A 46 7.39 21.08 -5.16
N LEU A 47 7.99 20.16 -4.41
CA LEU A 47 8.39 20.39 -3.01
C LEU A 47 9.46 21.47 -2.89
N LEU A 48 10.42 21.52 -3.82
CA LEU A 48 11.48 22.54 -3.86
C LEU A 48 10.95 23.91 -4.29
N GLU A 49 9.93 23.96 -5.14
CA GLU A 49 9.24 25.19 -5.54
C GLU A 49 8.37 25.74 -4.41
N ASP A 50 7.51 24.91 -3.81
CA ASP A 50 6.72 25.24 -2.62
C ASP A 50 6.56 24.02 -1.70
N PRO A 51 7.21 23.98 -0.53
CA PRO A 51 7.11 22.85 0.38
C PRO A 51 5.70 22.68 0.98
N ARG A 52 4.78 23.63 0.77
CA ARG A 52 3.38 23.53 1.20
C ARG A 52 2.55 22.72 0.20
N ASP A 53 2.97 22.66 -1.06
CA ASP A 53 2.27 21.95 -2.11
C ASP A 53 2.35 20.45 -1.86
N SER A 54 1.29 19.91 -1.27
CA SER A 54 1.13 18.50 -0.94
C SER A 54 -0.33 18.13 -1.00
N ILE A 55 -0.61 16.84 -1.14
CA ILE A 55 -1.97 16.32 -1.31
C ILE A 55 -2.49 15.81 0.02
N LYS A 56 -3.78 16.08 0.27
CA LYS A 56 -4.45 15.68 1.48
C LYS A 56 -4.57 14.17 1.59
N PHE A 57 -4.35 13.67 2.80
CA PHE A 57 -4.65 12.29 3.12
C PHE A 57 -6.17 12.10 3.28
N ASP A 58 -6.74 11.25 2.44
CA ASP A 58 -8.13 10.84 2.47
C ASP A 58 -8.36 9.90 3.66
N ARG A 59 -9.26 10.28 4.56
CA ARG A 59 -9.56 9.52 5.78
C ARG A 59 -10.22 8.17 5.53
N LYS A 60 -10.72 7.91 4.33
CA LYS A 60 -11.32 6.64 3.92
C LYS A 60 -10.30 5.77 3.17
N ASP A 61 -9.51 6.39 2.31
CA ASP A 61 -8.62 5.64 1.41
C ASP A 61 -7.18 5.51 1.92
N ASP A 62 -6.62 6.53 2.56
CA ASP A 62 -5.23 6.52 3.03
C ASP A 62 -5.07 6.01 4.47
N VAL A 63 -6.03 5.19 4.88
CA VAL A 63 -6.03 4.53 6.18
C VAL A 63 -5.98 3.02 6.01
N TRP A 64 -5.34 2.36 6.97
CA TRP A 64 -5.25 0.92 6.98
C TRP A 64 -6.63 0.31 7.25
N SER A 65 -6.97 -0.73 6.50
CA SER A 65 -8.27 -1.39 6.62
C SER A 65 -8.14 -2.91 6.67
N TYR A 66 -9.02 -3.53 7.46
CA TYR A 66 -9.08 -4.99 7.64
C TYR A 66 -10.30 -5.57 6.96
N PRO A 67 -10.17 -6.68 6.22
CA PRO A 67 -11.33 -7.44 5.78
C PRO A 67 -11.94 -8.19 6.96
N VAL A 68 -13.20 -7.90 7.29
CA VAL A 68 -13.93 -8.60 8.35
C VAL A 68 -15.07 -9.39 7.71
N PRO A 69 -15.21 -10.70 8.03
CA PRO A 69 -16.27 -11.53 7.47
C PRO A 69 -17.64 -11.01 7.90
N ILE A 70 -18.58 -10.97 6.95
CA ILE A 70 -19.97 -10.61 7.22
C ILE A 70 -20.88 -11.81 6.99
N ALA A 71 -21.99 -11.83 7.72
CA ALA A 71 -23.02 -12.84 7.50
C ALA A 71 -23.51 -12.70 6.06
N LEU A 72 -23.49 -13.80 5.31
CA LEU A 72 -24.09 -13.85 3.98
C LEU A 72 -25.53 -13.37 4.12
N PHE A 73 -25.89 -12.35 3.33
CA PHE A 73 -27.14 -11.63 3.50
C PHE A 73 -28.34 -12.60 3.53
N PRO A 74 -29.29 -12.43 4.46
CA PRO A 74 -30.55 -13.16 4.39
C PRO A 74 -31.24 -12.85 3.05
N ASN A 75 -31.87 -13.87 2.47
CA ASN A 75 -32.53 -13.85 1.15
C ASN A 75 -33.13 -12.48 0.78
N GLY A 76 -32.74 -11.90 -0.37
CA GLY A 76 -33.40 -10.70 -0.93
C GLY A 76 -32.50 -9.56 -1.43
N VAL A 77 -31.18 -9.63 -1.23
CA VAL A 77 -30.26 -8.60 -1.77
C VAL A 77 -29.90 -8.91 -3.22
N ALA A 78 -30.43 -8.12 -4.15
CA ALA A 78 -30.11 -8.21 -5.57
C ALA A 78 -28.75 -7.58 -5.93
N GLY A 79 -28.14 -8.03 -7.03
CA GLY A 79 -26.93 -7.44 -7.61
C GLY A 79 -25.61 -7.89 -6.96
N ARG A 80 -24.52 -7.13 -7.21
CA ARG A 80 -23.13 -7.50 -6.83
C ARG A 80 -22.92 -7.67 -5.32
N LYS A 81 -23.76 -7.05 -4.49
CA LYS A 81 -23.64 -7.10 -3.02
C LYS A 81 -23.81 -8.51 -2.45
N ARG A 82 -24.51 -9.42 -3.15
CA ARG A 82 -24.68 -10.81 -2.72
C ARG A 82 -23.38 -11.62 -2.67
N PHE A 83 -22.34 -11.17 -3.38
CA PHE A 83 -21.03 -11.82 -3.40
C PHE A 83 -20.05 -11.26 -2.35
N ALA A 84 -20.45 -10.22 -1.62
CA ALA A 84 -19.62 -9.68 -0.55
C ALA A 84 -19.67 -10.60 0.66
N THR A 85 -18.61 -11.37 0.85
CA THR A 85 -18.39 -12.21 2.06
C THR A 85 -17.68 -11.44 3.17
N HIS A 86 -17.05 -10.31 2.82
CA HIS A 86 -16.29 -9.48 3.74
C HIS A 86 -16.65 -8.01 3.53
N ARG A 87 -16.40 -7.22 4.58
CA ARG A 87 -16.42 -5.76 4.53
C ARG A 87 -15.10 -5.20 5.03
N MET A 88 -14.69 -4.05 4.52
CA MET A 88 -13.49 -3.37 4.98
C MET A 88 -13.79 -2.53 6.23
N VAL A 89 -13.02 -2.74 7.30
CA VAL A 89 -13.05 -1.96 8.53
C VAL A 89 -11.87 -1.02 8.54
N HIS A 90 -12.11 0.29 8.56
CA HIS A 90 -11.07 1.30 8.47
C HIS A 90 -10.56 1.70 9.86
N THR A 91 -9.25 1.80 10.01
CA THR A 91 -8.59 2.18 11.26
C THR A 91 -8.00 3.60 11.14
N PRO A 92 -7.54 4.24 12.22
CA PRO A 92 -6.85 5.52 12.15
C PRO A 92 -5.36 5.38 11.76
N MET A 93 -4.86 4.16 11.57
CA MET A 93 -3.47 3.92 11.17
C MET A 93 -3.27 4.38 9.72
N ARG A 94 -2.18 5.10 9.49
CA ARG A 94 -1.86 5.63 8.16
C ARG A 94 -1.45 4.51 7.22
N LYS A 95 -1.97 4.54 5.99
CA LYS A 95 -1.53 3.67 4.90
C LYS A 95 -0.77 4.47 3.87
N LEU A 96 0.47 4.07 3.61
CA LEU A 96 1.28 4.63 2.53
C LEU A 96 1.28 3.67 1.35
N TYR A 97 1.09 4.21 0.16
CA TYR A 97 1.03 3.42 -1.06
C TYR A 97 2.41 3.30 -1.72
N GLN A 98 2.60 2.24 -2.49
CA GLN A 98 3.81 2.06 -3.30
C GLN A 98 3.77 2.92 -4.57
N PRO A 99 4.91 3.19 -5.24
CA PRO A 99 4.95 3.92 -6.51
C PRO A 99 4.10 3.30 -7.62
N SER A 100 3.88 1.97 -7.58
CA SER A 100 2.96 1.27 -8.49
C SER A 100 1.51 1.78 -8.41
N HIS A 101 1.13 2.44 -7.32
CA HIS A 101 -0.16 3.09 -7.13
C HIS A 101 -0.16 4.60 -7.47
N ASP A 102 0.93 5.12 -8.05
CA ASP A 102 1.12 6.55 -8.33
C ASP A 102 1.08 7.41 -7.07
N ARG A 103 1.82 6.98 -6.04
CA ARG A 103 1.90 7.66 -4.76
C ARG A 103 3.34 7.76 -4.31
N TYR A 104 3.74 8.98 -4.01
CA TYR A 104 5.10 9.34 -3.63
C TYR A 104 5.04 10.14 -2.34
N TYR A 105 6.09 10.03 -1.53
CA TYR A 105 6.08 10.56 -0.17
C TYR A 105 7.41 11.19 0.18
N ALA A 106 7.33 12.38 0.79
CA ALA A 106 8.46 13.07 1.38
C ALA A 106 8.25 13.18 2.90
N LEU A 107 9.35 13.07 3.65
CA LEU A 107 9.38 13.33 5.08
C LEU A 107 9.96 14.72 5.30
N THR A 108 9.22 15.64 5.89
CA THR A 108 9.67 17.02 6.13
C THR A 108 9.81 17.34 7.61
N ILE A 109 10.83 18.12 7.94
CA ILE A 109 11.11 18.58 9.30
C ILE A 109 11.78 19.95 9.28
N GLU A 110 11.64 20.71 10.35
CA GLU A 110 12.28 22.01 10.51
C GLU A 110 13.23 22.02 11.71
N LEU A 111 14.40 22.62 11.51
CA LEU A 111 15.49 22.68 12.46
C LEU A 111 15.55 24.05 13.15
N PHE A 112 15.68 24.02 14.48
CA PHE A 112 15.76 25.18 15.36
C PHE A 112 16.95 25.04 16.30
N CYS A 113 17.46 26.16 16.84
CA CYS A 113 18.32 26.10 18.02
C CYS A 113 17.43 25.77 19.23
N ASP A 114 17.85 24.84 20.09
CA ASP A 114 17.13 24.45 21.31
C ASP A 114 17.40 25.44 22.44
N GLU A 115 17.01 26.69 22.21
CA GLU A 115 17.08 27.81 23.15
C GLU A 115 15.68 28.39 23.38
N PRO A 116 15.45 29.13 24.49
CA PRO A 116 14.19 29.82 24.70
C PRO A 116 13.80 30.71 23.51
N GLY A 117 12.59 30.49 22.98
CA GLY A 117 12.11 31.17 21.77
C GLY A 117 12.40 30.43 20.46
N LEU A 118 13.14 29.31 20.49
CA LEU A 118 13.49 28.49 19.33
C LEU A 118 13.98 29.35 18.15
N PRO A 119 15.10 30.08 18.30
CA PRO A 119 15.57 30.95 17.25
C PRO A 119 15.91 30.14 15.99
N LEU A 120 15.67 30.77 14.84
CA LEU A 120 15.98 30.19 13.55
C LEU A 120 17.49 30.13 13.38
N PRO A 121 18.04 28.99 12.96
CA PRO A 121 19.49 28.81 12.92
C PRO A 121 20.14 29.44 11.69
N GLY A 122 19.36 29.93 10.71
CA GLY A 122 19.88 30.59 9.50
C GLY A 122 20.60 29.63 8.56
N GLU A 123 21.73 30.05 8.01
CA GLU A 123 22.61 29.18 7.21
C GLU A 123 23.51 28.35 8.13
N ILE A 124 23.40 27.02 8.02
CA ILE A 124 24.16 26.06 8.82
C ILE A 124 24.79 25.03 7.88
N ASP A 125 26.13 24.98 7.86
CA ASP A 125 26.90 24.08 6.98
C ASP A 125 27.60 22.93 7.74
N ASP A 126 27.60 22.98 9.08
CA ASP A 126 28.28 22.02 9.96
C ASP A 126 27.36 20.90 10.48
N VAL A 127 26.13 20.82 9.96
CA VAL A 127 25.14 19.82 10.36
C VAL A 127 24.72 18.90 9.21
N ASP A 128 24.53 17.63 9.54
CA ASP A 128 23.97 16.62 8.66
C ASP A 128 22.60 16.19 9.21
N VAL A 129 21.52 16.48 8.48
CA VAL A 129 20.18 16.03 8.83
C VAL A 129 19.86 14.73 8.10
N ARG A 130 19.41 13.74 8.85
CA ARG A 130 19.15 12.38 8.38
C ARG A 130 17.92 11.81 9.09
N PHE A 131 17.43 10.68 8.61
CA PHE A 131 16.38 9.94 9.31
C PHE A 131 16.60 8.44 9.20
N VAL A 132 15.99 7.71 10.12
CA VAL A 132 15.97 6.24 10.14
C VAL A 132 14.54 5.74 10.06
N ILE A 133 14.38 4.54 9.52
CA ILE A 133 13.12 3.80 9.53
C ILE A 133 13.24 2.68 10.54
N ARG A 134 12.29 2.65 11.47
CA ARG A 134 12.21 1.63 12.50
C ARG A 134 10.91 0.88 12.39
N ARG A 135 11.01 -0.44 12.58
CA ARG A 135 9.88 -1.34 12.62
C ARG A 135 9.42 -1.50 14.05
N GLU A 136 8.13 -1.31 14.30
CA GLU A 136 7.50 -1.57 15.59
C GLU A 136 6.81 -2.93 15.57
N ARG A 137 7.09 -3.74 16.59
CA ARG A 137 6.45 -5.02 16.85
C ARG A 137 6.12 -5.11 18.34
N VAL A 138 5.22 -6.01 18.71
CA VAL A 138 5.18 -6.53 20.09
C VAL A 138 5.48 -7.99 20.00
N ASP A 139 6.37 -8.36 20.90
CA ASP A 139 6.68 -9.72 21.17
C ASP A 139 5.77 -10.21 22.30
N VAL A 140 5.06 -11.29 22.03
CA VAL A 140 4.28 -12.02 23.02
C VAL A 140 4.94 -13.39 23.15
N PRO A 141 5.43 -13.76 24.34
CA PRO A 141 6.00 -15.08 24.57
C PRO A 141 5.08 -16.20 24.07
N ALA A 142 5.60 -17.11 23.24
CA ALA A 142 4.80 -18.12 22.55
C ALA A 142 3.89 -18.94 23.49
N LYS A 143 4.39 -19.33 24.67
CA LYS A 143 3.61 -20.04 25.70
C LYS A 143 2.43 -19.22 26.23
N ALA A 144 2.61 -17.91 26.38
CA ALA A 144 1.55 -17.01 26.83
C ALA A 144 0.52 -16.77 25.71
N ALA A 145 0.99 -16.59 24.48
CA ALA A 145 0.13 -16.45 23.30
C ALA A 145 -0.77 -17.67 23.10
N GLU A 146 -0.22 -18.88 23.22
CA GLU A 146 -0.97 -20.13 23.10
C GLU A 146 -2.00 -20.29 24.23
N LYS A 147 -1.57 -20.07 25.49
CA LYS A 147 -2.45 -20.18 26.66
C LYS A 147 -3.64 -19.22 26.63
N HIS A 148 -3.44 -18.01 26.13
CA HIS A 148 -4.43 -16.94 26.14
C HIS A 148 -5.02 -16.65 24.75
N LYS A 149 -4.88 -17.57 23.80
CA LYS A 149 -5.34 -17.38 22.40
C LYS A 149 -6.78 -16.88 22.32
N ALA A 150 -7.71 -17.49 23.06
CA ALA A 150 -9.13 -17.08 23.04
C ALA A 150 -9.36 -15.65 23.55
N ASP A 151 -8.64 -15.23 24.59
CA ASP A 151 -8.73 -13.87 25.15
C ASP A 151 -8.15 -12.83 24.18
N ILE A 152 -7.04 -13.18 23.53
CA ILE A 152 -6.40 -12.38 22.49
C ILE A 152 -7.36 -12.16 21.30
N MET A 153 -8.01 -13.22 20.84
CA MET A 153 -9.01 -13.16 19.75
C MET A 153 -10.21 -12.27 20.11
N LYS A 154 -10.66 -12.36 21.36
CA LYS A 154 -11.76 -11.54 21.89
C LYS A 154 -11.37 -10.06 21.95
N LEU A 155 -10.15 -9.75 22.39
CA LEU A 155 -9.60 -8.39 22.37
C LEU A 155 -9.54 -7.85 20.94
N ALA A 156 -8.95 -8.59 20.00
CA ALA A 156 -8.88 -8.21 18.59
C ALA A 156 -10.25 -7.90 17.99
N THR A 157 -11.25 -8.75 18.28
CA THR A 157 -12.63 -8.54 17.81
C THR A 157 -13.24 -7.27 18.38
N LYS A 158 -13.05 -6.98 19.68
CA LYS A 158 -13.56 -5.75 20.29
C LYS A 158 -12.90 -4.51 19.69
N VAL A 159 -11.59 -4.54 19.49
CA VAL A 159 -10.84 -3.44 18.87
C VAL A 159 -11.35 -3.16 17.46
N LEU A 160 -11.58 -4.20 16.65
CA LEU A 160 -12.16 -4.05 15.31
C LEU A 160 -13.59 -3.51 15.34
N LEU A 161 -14.43 -3.95 16.28
CA LEU A 161 -15.79 -3.44 16.44
C LEU A 161 -15.83 -1.97 16.86
N ALA A 162 -14.86 -1.52 17.66
CA ALA A 162 -14.73 -0.11 18.03
C ALA A 162 -14.41 0.79 16.81
N TYR A 163 -13.73 0.26 15.79
CA TYR A 163 -13.51 0.98 14.53
C TYR A 163 -14.73 1.01 13.61
N ASP A 164 -15.77 0.26 13.96
CA ASP A 164 -16.85 -0.09 13.06
C ASP A 164 -18.21 0.05 13.75
N GLU A 165 -18.32 1.13 14.53
CA GLU A 165 -19.43 1.38 15.42
C GLU A 165 -20.79 1.25 14.72
N GLY A 166 -21.72 0.56 15.38
CA GLY A 166 -23.09 0.36 14.88
C GLY A 166 -23.23 -0.76 13.84
N LYS A 167 -22.20 -1.58 13.64
CA LYS A 167 -22.23 -2.73 12.71
C LYS A 167 -22.15 -4.07 13.44
N PRO A 168 -22.71 -5.15 12.86
CA PRO A 168 -22.69 -6.46 13.50
C PRO A 168 -21.26 -6.99 13.64
N PRO A 169 -21.02 -7.87 14.64
CA PRO A 169 -19.75 -8.54 14.80
C PRO A 169 -19.39 -9.39 13.57
N PRO A 170 -18.11 -9.76 13.43
CA PRO A 170 -17.67 -10.72 12.41
C PRO A 170 -18.54 -11.98 12.44
N ALA A 171 -18.94 -12.49 11.28
CA ALA A 171 -19.74 -13.73 11.21
C ALA A 171 -18.93 -14.97 11.57
N ASP A 172 -17.64 -14.96 11.23
CA ASP A 172 -16.67 -16.00 11.55
C ASP A 172 -15.60 -15.46 12.52
N PRO A 173 -14.96 -16.33 13.33
CA PRO A 173 -13.80 -15.94 14.11
C PRO A 173 -12.71 -15.35 13.23
N LEU A 174 -12.01 -14.33 13.73
CA LEU A 174 -10.84 -13.76 13.07
C LEU A 174 -9.75 -14.83 12.84
N THR A 175 -8.90 -14.65 11.85
CA THR A 175 -7.71 -15.50 11.68
C THR A 175 -6.54 -14.99 12.54
N ASP A 176 -5.50 -15.81 12.73
CA ASP A 176 -4.30 -15.40 13.47
C ASP A 176 -3.63 -14.16 12.81
N ASP A 177 -3.67 -14.03 11.47
CA ASP A 177 -3.18 -12.85 10.75
C ASP A 177 -4.06 -11.60 10.98
N ASP A 178 -5.39 -11.77 11.02
CA ASP A 178 -6.31 -10.68 11.35
C ASP A 178 -6.10 -10.19 12.79
N VAL A 179 -5.74 -11.12 13.68
CA VAL A 179 -5.49 -10.86 15.10
C VAL A 179 -4.15 -10.19 15.31
N ASP A 180 -3.09 -10.61 14.63
CA ASP A 180 -1.84 -9.86 14.59
C ASP A 180 -2.14 -8.44 14.10
N GLY A 181 -2.82 -8.31 12.96
CA GLY A 181 -3.30 -7.02 12.45
C GLY A 181 -4.01 -6.16 13.50
N ALA A 182 -5.10 -6.68 14.08
CA ALA A 182 -5.95 -6.00 15.04
C ALA A 182 -5.25 -5.69 16.37
N LEU A 183 -4.45 -6.60 16.90
CA LEU A 183 -3.64 -6.33 18.09
C LEU A 183 -2.61 -5.26 17.78
N TRP A 184 -1.96 -5.28 16.60
CA TRP A 184 -1.03 -4.23 16.10
C TRP A 184 -1.70 -2.90 15.76
N THR A 185 -3.04 -2.78 15.78
CA THR A 185 -3.69 -1.49 15.49
C THR A 185 -3.43 -0.45 16.58
N SER A 186 -3.42 0.81 16.12
CA SER A 186 -2.94 2.02 16.79
C SER A 186 -2.89 1.92 18.32
N PRO A 187 -1.73 2.24 18.94
CA PRO A 187 -1.65 2.43 20.39
C PRO A 187 -2.78 3.30 20.92
N ALA A 188 -3.29 4.29 20.17
CA ALA A 188 -4.40 5.12 20.63
C ALA A 188 -5.71 4.36 20.91
N VAL A 189 -6.02 3.30 20.15
CA VAL A 189 -7.24 2.50 20.38
C VAL A 189 -6.97 1.35 21.33
N ARG A 190 -5.75 0.79 21.29
CA ARG A 190 -5.31 -0.12 22.35
C ARG A 190 -5.42 0.58 23.70
N ASN A 191 -4.87 1.79 23.85
CA ASN A 191 -4.90 2.61 25.06
C ASN A 191 -6.34 2.93 25.53
N GLY A 192 -7.29 3.09 24.61
CA GLY A 192 -8.71 3.27 24.94
C GLY A 192 -9.35 2.04 25.60
N HIS A 193 -8.87 0.84 25.26
CA HIS A 193 -9.30 -0.44 25.85
C HIS A 193 -8.26 -1.04 26.82
N GLU A 194 -7.10 -0.40 27.00
CA GLU A 194 -6.00 -0.89 27.83
C GLU A 194 -6.40 -0.99 29.29
N VAL A 195 -7.30 -0.12 29.77
CA VAL A 195 -7.82 -0.20 31.14
C VAL A 195 -8.63 -1.48 31.33
N GLU A 196 -9.47 -1.84 30.36
CA GLU A 196 -10.29 -3.05 30.39
C GLU A 196 -9.43 -4.33 30.25
N TYR A 197 -8.37 -4.26 29.46
CA TYR A 197 -7.52 -5.40 29.12
C TYR A 197 -6.15 -5.37 29.80
N GLN A 198 -5.92 -4.49 30.77
CA GLN A 198 -4.61 -4.27 31.39
C GLN A 198 -4.10 -5.54 32.07
N ALA A 199 -5.01 -6.26 32.73
CA ALA A 199 -4.70 -7.53 33.40
C ALA A 199 -4.30 -8.61 32.39
N LEU A 200 -4.98 -8.69 31.25
CA LEU A 200 -4.62 -9.60 30.16
C LEU A 200 -3.26 -9.24 29.58
N LEU A 201 -3.04 -7.97 29.20
CA LEU A 201 -1.77 -7.51 28.62
C LEU A 201 -0.57 -7.71 29.57
N LYS A 202 -0.76 -7.48 30.87
CA LYS A 202 0.25 -7.79 31.90
C LYS A 202 0.54 -9.29 32.00
N THR A 203 -0.49 -10.13 31.93
CA THR A 203 -0.35 -11.59 31.99
C THR A 203 0.32 -12.16 30.75
N LEU A 204 0.07 -11.55 29.59
CA LEU A 204 0.69 -11.93 28.32
C LEU A 204 2.21 -11.66 28.31
N GLY A 205 2.71 -10.76 29.15
CA GLY A 205 4.12 -10.34 29.12
C GLY A 205 4.50 -9.67 27.80
N ALA A 206 3.53 -9.01 27.16
CA ALA A 206 3.67 -8.39 25.85
C ALA A 206 4.64 -7.20 25.93
N THR A 207 5.74 -7.22 25.15
CA THR A 207 6.72 -6.13 25.11
C THR A 207 6.77 -5.45 23.74
N GLN A 208 6.74 -4.11 23.71
CA GLN A 208 6.99 -3.38 22.47
C GLN A 208 8.48 -3.44 22.13
N LEU A 209 8.76 -3.98 20.95
CA LEU A 209 10.08 -4.03 20.36
C LEU A 209 10.17 -3.04 19.21
N VAL A 210 11.21 -2.23 19.25
CA VAL A 210 11.61 -1.37 18.13
C VAL A 210 12.80 -2.02 17.47
N GLU A 211 12.71 -2.27 16.17
CA GLU A 211 13.80 -2.83 15.38
C GLU A 211 14.30 -1.79 14.38
N ALA A 212 15.61 -1.81 14.12
CA ALA A 212 16.28 -1.00 13.13
C ALA A 212 16.84 -1.87 12.01
N TRP A 213 16.79 -1.37 10.77
CA TRP A 213 17.39 -2.06 9.64
C TRP A 213 18.88 -1.76 9.63
N THR A 214 19.69 -2.79 9.81
CA THR A 214 21.15 -2.72 9.82
C THR A 214 21.70 -3.43 8.60
N ILE A 215 22.80 -2.93 8.03
CA ILE A 215 23.51 -3.56 6.93
C ILE A 215 24.87 -4.00 7.47
N ASP A 216 25.16 -5.30 7.39
CA ASP A 216 26.44 -5.83 7.82
C ASP A 216 27.56 -5.55 6.80
N ALA A 217 28.81 -5.84 7.16
CA ALA A 217 29.97 -5.63 6.29
C ALA A 217 29.91 -6.44 4.97
N SER A 218 29.04 -7.45 4.87
CA SER A 218 28.80 -8.21 3.63
C SER A 218 27.75 -7.57 2.72
N GLY A 219 27.20 -6.41 3.10
CA GLY A 219 26.11 -5.74 2.39
C GLY A 219 24.75 -6.39 2.61
N ARG A 220 24.62 -7.32 3.57
CA ARG A 220 23.35 -7.98 3.86
C ARG A 220 22.62 -7.30 4.99
N GLY A 221 21.32 -7.08 4.77
CA GLY A 221 20.47 -6.42 5.74
C GLY A 221 19.90 -7.37 6.80
N ALA A 222 19.61 -6.82 7.98
CA ALA A 222 18.88 -7.49 9.03
C ALA A 222 18.15 -6.49 9.93
N TRP A 223 16.94 -6.84 10.34
CA TRP A 223 16.25 -6.16 11.43
C TRP A 223 16.87 -6.57 12.77
N GLN A 224 17.37 -5.59 13.53
CA GLN A 224 17.93 -5.80 14.86
C GLN A 224 17.17 -4.99 15.90
N ALA A 225 16.94 -5.57 17.08
CA ALA A 225 16.28 -4.87 18.17
C ALA A 225 17.13 -3.69 18.67
N VAL A 226 16.50 -2.53 18.83
CA VAL A 226 17.13 -1.35 19.42
C VAL A 226 17.07 -1.48 20.95
N PRO A 227 18.21 -1.44 21.66
CA PRO A 227 18.23 -1.60 23.10
C PRO A 227 17.71 -0.34 23.81
N GLY A 228 16.79 -0.55 24.75
CA GLY A 228 16.27 0.51 25.64
C GLY A 228 15.27 1.46 24.98
N ASN A 229 14.85 2.47 25.76
CA ASN A 229 13.81 3.43 25.37
C ASN A 229 14.37 4.72 24.74
N LEU A 230 15.71 4.87 24.70
CA LEU A 230 16.36 6.06 24.18
C LEU A 230 16.65 5.92 22.68
N PRO A 231 16.47 6.99 21.89
CA PRO A 231 16.83 6.97 20.48
C PRO A 231 18.36 6.91 20.35
N THR A 232 18.87 5.69 20.16
CA THR A 232 20.29 5.41 19.92
C THR A 232 20.42 4.84 18.52
N LEU A 233 21.43 5.26 17.78
CA LEU A 233 21.73 4.72 16.45
C LEU A 233 22.49 3.39 16.62
N LEU A 234 22.08 2.32 15.94
CA LEU A 234 22.83 1.07 15.93
C LEU A 234 24.01 1.13 14.95
N ASP A 235 25.05 0.37 15.24
CA ASP A 235 26.15 0.17 14.29
C ASP A 235 25.61 -0.47 13.00
N GLY A 236 25.84 0.21 11.87
CA GLY A 236 25.32 -0.21 10.57
C GLY A 236 23.82 0.04 10.36
N GLU A 237 23.12 0.74 11.25
CA GLU A 237 21.74 1.21 11.00
C GLU A 237 21.71 2.07 9.75
N GLN A 238 20.78 1.76 8.84
CA GLN A 238 20.68 2.49 7.59
C GLN A 238 20.11 3.89 7.83
N GLU A 239 20.97 4.88 7.62
CA GLU A 239 20.61 6.29 7.64
C GLU A 239 20.19 6.74 6.24
N LEU A 240 19.06 7.44 6.16
CA LEU A 240 18.57 8.05 4.94
C LEU A 240 18.86 9.56 4.98
N PRO A 241 19.50 10.12 3.94
CA PRO A 241 19.84 11.54 3.91
C PRO A 241 18.59 12.42 3.81
N MET A 242 18.69 13.62 4.36
CA MET A 242 17.74 14.70 4.12
C MET A 242 18.47 15.87 3.46
N TRP A 243 17.74 16.62 2.66
CA TRP A 243 18.24 17.80 1.95
C TRP A 243 17.47 19.03 2.40
N ARG A 244 18.18 20.16 2.49
CA ARG A 244 17.57 21.43 2.84
C ARG A 244 16.67 21.90 1.69
N VAL A 245 15.46 22.33 2.02
CA VAL A 245 14.56 23.01 1.09
C VAL A 245 15.04 24.45 0.94
N PRO A 246 15.26 24.95 -0.29
CA PRO A 246 15.59 26.35 -0.49
C PRO A 246 14.41 27.24 -0.05
N PRO A 247 14.67 28.44 0.48
CA PRO A 247 13.60 29.38 0.75
C PRO A 247 12.94 29.83 -0.56
N ARG A 248 11.66 30.20 -0.50
CA ARG A 248 10.92 30.60 -1.70
C ARG A 248 11.24 32.03 -2.08
N ALA A 249 11.03 32.37 -3.36
CA ALA A 249 11.29 33.71 -3.86
C ALA A 249 10.37 34.76 -3.20
N GLU A 250 9.15 34.37 -2.86
CA GLU A 250 8.15 35.23 -2.19
C GLU A 250 8.30 35.30 -0.66
N ASP A 251 9.20 34.52 -0.05
CA ASP A 251 9.38 34.52 1.40
C ASP A 251 10.05 35.83 1.86
N CYS A 252 9.50 36.45 2.91
CA CYS A 252 10.07 37.65 3.52
C CYS A 252 11.44 37.38 4.16
N ALA A 253 12.23 38.43 4.42
CA ALA A 253 13.59 38.32 4.95
C ALA A 253 13.72 37.46 6.23
N ARG A 254 12.71 37.46 7.10
CA ARG A 254 12.68 36.59 8.31
C ARG A 254 12.47 35.12 7.96
N ALA A 255 11.58 34.82 7.01
CA ALA A 255 11.28 33.45 6.58
C ALA A 255 12.45 32.81 5.80
N GLN A 256 13.28 33.62 5.14
CA GLN A 256 14.52 33.17 4.48
C GLN A 256 15.50 32.48 5.44
N LEU A 257 15.43 32.76 6.75
CA LEU A 257 16.29 32.15 7.77
C LEU A 257 15.83 30.74 8.21
N ARG A 258 14.71 30.24 7.69
CA ARG A 258 14.21 28.91 8.04
C ARG A 258 15.14 27.80 7.54
N SER A 259 15.12 26.69 8.27
CA SER A 259 15.90 25.50 7.95
C SER A 259 14.97 24.31 7.87
N VAL A 260 14.22 24.24 6.75
CA VAL A 260 13.33 23.12 6.43
C VAL A 260 14.12 22.07 5.66
N TRP A 261 13.96 20.80 6.02
CA TRP A 261 14.64 19.66 5.43
C TRP A 261 13.63 18.63 4.97
N PHE A 262 13.93 17.93 3.88
CA PHE A 262 13.11 16.84 3.37
C PHE A 262 13.94 15.59 3.06
N GLY A 263 13.34 14.42 3.22
CA GLY A 263 13.89 13.12 2.82
C GLY A 263 12.86 12.30 2.06
N LEU A 264 13.31 11.35 1.22
CA LEU A 264 12.42 10.50 0.44
C LEU A 264 11.97 9.29 1.26
N VAL A 265 10.66 9.08 1.40
CA VAL A 265 10.14 7.95 2.17
C VAL A 265 10.14 6.70 1.28
N PRO A 266 10.93 5.65 1.61
CA PRO A 266 10.93 4.43 0.83
C PRO A 266 9.69 3.60 1.16
N THR A 267 8.74 3.55 0.23
CA THR A 267 7.55 2.69 0.30
C THR A 267 7.72 1.38 -0.45
N PHE A 268 8.90 1.15 -1.02
CA PHE A 268 9.29 -0.08 -1.71
C PHE A 268 10.80 -0.31 -1.52
N SER A 269 11.21 -1.57 -1.38
CA SER A 269 12.62 -1.97 -1.34
C SER A 269 12.80 -3.38 -1.89
N GLY A 270 13.86 -3.59 -2.67
CA GLY A 270 14.32 -4.91 -3.06
C GLY A 270 15.26 -5.57 -2.04
N ASP A 271 15.56 -4.89 -0.94
CA ASP A 271 16.45 -5.42 0.10
C ASP A 271 15.72 -6.51 0.89
N VAL A 272 16.41 -7.62 1.13
CA VAL A 272 15.90 -8.75 1.93
C VAL A 272 16.87 -9.10 3.06
N ASP A 273 16.34 -9.66 4.13
CA ASP A 273 17.16 -10.18 5.23
C ASP A 273 17.70 -11.58 4.92
N ARG A 274 18.49 -12.15 5.84
CA ARG A 274 19.05 -13.51 5.67
C ARG A 274 17.99 -14.62 5.56
N ALA A 275 16.76 -14.36 6.01
CA ALA A 275 15.64 -15.28 5.88
C ALA A 275 14.80 -15.01 4.61
N GLY A 276 15.23 -14.09 3.74
CA GLY A 276 14.52 -13.69 2.52
C GLY A 276 13.37 -12.71 2.76
N ARG A 277 13.18 -12.23 4.00
CA ARG A 277 12.07 -11.30 4.30
C ARG A 277 12.42 -9.91 3.80
N ALA A 278 11.47 -9.27 3.14
CA ALA A 278 11.65 -7.90 2.66
C ALA A 278 11.96 -6.94 3.82
N LYS A 279 12.81 -5.95 3.54
CA LYS A 279 13.08 -4.85 4.45
C LYS A 279 11.80 -4.10 4.79
N VAL A 280 11.05 -3.67 3.78
CA VAL A 280 9.76 -3.02 3.94
C VAL A 280 8.63 -3.90 3.40
N ASP A 281 7.59 -4.13 4.20
CA ASP A 281 6.46 -5.00 3.88
C ASP A 281 5.12 -4.38 4.28
N ASP A 282 4.02 -5.05 3.96
CA ASP A 282 2.63 -4.60 4.22
C ASP A 282 2.05 -5.09 5.55
N ARG A 283 2.84 -5.81 6.37
CA ARG A 283 2.42 -6.44 7.64
C ARG A 283 2.96 -5.71 8.86
N SER A 284 4.14 -5.14 8.71
CA SER A 284 4.92 -4.48 9.72
C SER A 284 4.48 -3.02 9.89
N VAL A 285 4.49 -2.53 11.14
CA VAL A 285 4.26 -1.11 11.42
C VAL A 285 5.59 -0.39 11.41
N TYR A 286 5.65 0.76 10.75
CA TYR A 286 6.86 1.56 10.64
C TYR A 286 6.69 2.94 11.26
N ARG A 287 7.81 3.48 11.74
CA ARG A 287 7.97 4.89 12.11
C ARG A 287 9.27 5.43 11.57
N MET A 288 9.27 6.73 11.30
CA MET A 288 10.47 7.46 10.93
C MET A 288 10.86 8.41 12.03
N THR A 289 12.15 8.52 12.31
CA THR A 289 12.69 9.49 13.25
C THR A 289 13.84 10.23 12.59
N CYS A 290 13.75 11.56 12.58
CA CYS A 290 14.82 12.40 12.09
C CYS A 290 15.84 12.64 13.20
N PHE A 291 17.08 12.83 12.82
CA PHE A 291 18.12 13.30 13.69
C PHE A 291 19.03 14.28 12.96
N VAL A 292 19.62 15.19 13.71
CA VAL A 292 20.66 16.09 13.23
C VAL A 292 21.95 15.69 13.91
N ARG A 293 23.00 15.54 13.11
CA ARG A 293 24.36 15.25 13.54
C ARG A 293 25.21 16.48 13.27
N ARG A 294 25.82 17.03 14.30
CA ARG A 294 26.83 18.09 14.12
C ARG A 294 28.19 17.45 13.92
N ARG A 295 28.91 17.89 12.89
CA ARG A 295 30.28 17.40 12.65
C ARG A 295 31.21 17.95 13.75
N PRO A 296 32.16 17.14 14.26
CA PRO A 296 33.15 17.64 15.19
C PRO A 296 33.95 18.79 14.57
N GLU A 297 34.34 19.77 15.38
CA GLU A 297 35.21 20.86 14.92
C GLU A 297 36.54 20.31 14.39
N PRO A 298 37.15 20.94 13.37
CA PRO A 298 38.48 20.58 12.91
C PRO A 298 39.48 20.53 14.08
N GLY A 299 40.21 19.42 14.22
CA GLY A 299 41.12 19.16 15.35
C GLY A 299 40.47 18.45 16.56
N ARG A 300 39.15 18.25 16.55
CA ARG A 300 38.39 17.43 17.53
C ARG A 300 37.69 16.24 16.88
N GLU A 301 38.20 15.77 15.75
CA GLU A 301 37.64 14.64 14.97
C GLU A 301 37.55 13.33 15.76
N HIS A 302 38.34 13.19 16.83
CA HIS A 302 38.33 12.05 17.74
C HIS A 302 37.16 12.07 18.74
N CYS A 303 36.43 13.18 18.87
CA CYS A 303 35.27 13.29 19.72
C CYS A 303 34.02 12.71 19.02
N PRO A 304 33.15 12.00 19.74
CA PRO A 304 31.90 11.52 19.16
C PRO A 304 31.04 12.70 18.70
N PRO A 305 30.36 12.59 17.55
CA PRO A 305 29.52 13.68 17.06
C PRO A 305 28.30 13.86 17.98
N HIS A 306 27.87 15.10 18.13
CA HIS A 306 26.63 15.41 18.85
C HIS A 306 25.42 15.10 17.97
N VAL A 307 24.44 14.39 18.54
CA VAL A 307 23.23 13.95 17.82
C VAL A 307 22.00 14.35 18.60
N TRP A 308 21.05 14.98 17.91
CA TRP A 308 19.74 15.36 18.46
C TRP A 308 18.62 14.74 17.64
N TRP A 309 17.58 14.23 18.30
CA TRP A 309 16.52 13.44 17.70
C TRP A 309 15.17 14.17 17.72
N SER A 310 14.38 13.97 16.67
CA SER A 310 12.97 14.36 16.65
C SER A 310 12.10 13.39 17.46
N LYS A 311 10.82 13.73 17.66
CA LYS A 311 9.83 12.68 17.95
C LYS A 311 9.63 11.82 16.69
N PRO A 312 9.24 10.54 16.83
CA PRO A 312 8.93 9.71 15.67
C PRO A 312 7.65 10.19 14.98
N THR A 313 7.49 9.87 13.70
CA THR A 313 6.23 10.06 12.97
C THR A 313 5.06 9.34 13.62
N GLU A 314 3.85 9.64 13.16
CA GLU A 314 2.73 8.71 13.34
C GLU A 314 3.07 7.33 12.74
N PRO A 315 2.55 6.24 13.34
CA PRO A 315 2.76 4.90 12.82
C PRO A 315 2.05 4.72 11.48
N TYR A 316 2.71 4.06 10.55
CA TYR A 316 2.15 3.76 9.24
C TYR A 316 2.42 2.32 8.80
N ARG A 317 1.63 1.85 7.84
CA ARG A 317 1.83 0.60 7.11
C ARG A 317 1.88 0.85 5.62
N LEU A 318 2.57 -0.04 4.91
CA LEU A 318 2.60 0.00 3.45
C LEU A 318 1.40 -0.75 2.89
N ALA A 319 0.81 -0.21 1.83
CA ALA A 319 -0.20 -0.91 1.05
C ALA A 319 0.45 -2.12 0.35
N SER A 320 -0.29 -3.22 0.27
CA SER A 320 0.10 -4.36 -0.54
C SER A 320 0.19 -3.96 -2.02
N PHE A 321 0.97 -4.69 -2.82
CA PHE A 321 1.14 -4.35 -4.24
C PHE A 321 -0.19 -4.35 -5.04
N PHE A 322 -1.14 -5.18 -4.62
CA PHE A 322 -2.48 -5.27 -5.22
C PHE A 322 -3.57 -4.71 -4.28
N ASP A 323 -3.25 -3.67 -3.51
CA ASP A 323 -4.21 -3.05 -2.60
C ASP A 323 -5.46 -2.57 -3.38
N PRO A 324 -6.67 -3.01 -2.99
CA PRO A 324 -7.90 -2.65 -3.71
C PRO A 324 -8.16 -1.14 -3.75
N SER A 325 -7.78 -0.40 -2.71
CA SER A 325 -7.94 1.05 -2.64
C SER A 325 -6.88 1.79 -3.47
N GLY A 326 -5.69 1.22 -3.61
CA GLY A 326 -4.61 1.77 -4.43
C GLY A 326 -4.84 1.57 -5.93
N THR A 327 -5.24 0.36 -6.31
CA THR A 327 -5.43 -0.06 -7.71
C THR A 327 -6.72 0.46 -8.35
N LYS A 328 -7.73 0.87 -7.58
CA LYS A 328 -9.02 1.36 -8.12
C LYS A 328 -8.92 2.59 -9.03
N ASN A 329 -7.85 3.38 -8.92
CA ASN A 329 -7.70 4.65 -9.62
C ASN A 329 -6.73 4.57 -10.81
N ARG A 330 -6.15 3.40 -11.11
CA ARG A 330 -5.11 3.30 -12.15
C ARG A 330 -5.20 2.00 -12.95
N HIS A 331 -4.92 2.13 -14.23
CA HIS A 331 -4.64 1.00 -15.11
C HIS A 331 -3.14 0.64 -15.01
N ILE A 332 -2.83 -0.57 -14.57
CA ILE A 332 -1.47 -1.12 -14.62
C ILE A 332 -1.39 -2.01 -15.86
N THR A 333 -0.49 -1.68 -16.77
CA THR A 333 -0.21 -2.53 -17.93
C THR A 333 0.90 -3.51 -17.54
N VAL A 334 0.60 -4.79 -17.56
CA VAL A 334 1.60 -5.87 -17.40
C VAL A 334 1.80 -6.52 -18.76
N THR A 335 2.99 -6.35 -19.33
CA THR A 335 3.34 -6.97 -20.61
C THR A 335 3.76 -8.43 -20.37
N ALA A 336 3.19 -9.36 -21.14
CA ALA A 336 3.58 -10.76 -21.09
C ALA A 336 5.06 -10.93 -21.51
N PRO A 337 5.78 -11.94 -20.98
CA PRO A 337 7.15 -12.22 -21.38
C PRO A 337 7.25 -12.50 -22.90
N ASP A 338 8.24 -11.92 -23.57
CA ASP A 338 8.53 -12.25 -24.98
C ASP A 338 9.18 -13.63 -25.06
N PHE A 339 8.49 -14.58 -25.68
CA PHE A 339 8.98 -15.96 -25.87
C PHE A 339 10.30 -16.03 -26.63
N ARG A 340 10.61 -15.08 -27.51
CA ARG A 340 11.88 -15.04 -28.26
C ARG A 340 13.03 -14.71 -27.32
N THR A 341 12.83 -13.72 -26.45
CA THR A 341 13.81 -13.32 -25.43
C THR A 341 14.02 -14.44 -24.41
N LEU A 342 12.95 -15.14 -24.03
CA LEU A 342 13.05 -16.31 -23.13
C LEU A 342 13.78 -17.49 -23.76
N ALA A 343 13.47 -17.81 -25.03
CA ALA A 343 14.16 -18.86 -25.77
C ALA A 343 15.66 -18.56 -25.94
N ALA A 344 16.02 -17.28 -26.17
CA ALA A 344 17.41 -16.84 -26.22
C ALA A 344 18.11 -16.99 -24.85
N ARG A 345 17.40 -16.70 -23.75
CA ARG A 345 17.92 -16.81 -22.38
C ARG A 345 17.96 -18.25 -21.83
N ALA A 346 17.31 -19.21 -22.49
CA ALA A 346 17.22 -20.60 -22.02
C ALA A 346 18.60 -21.31 -21.92
N GLY A 347 19.61 -20.83 -22.65
CA GLY A 347 20.99 -21.32 -22.59
C GLY A 347 21.86 -20.63 -21.52
N GLU A 348 21.35 -19.60 -20.83
CA GLU A 348 22.12 -18.81 -19.88
C GLU A 348 21.89 -19.26 -18.43
N ARG A 349 22.94 -19.16 -17.61
CA ARG A 349 22.86 -19.47 -16.18
C ARG A 349 21.98 -18.42 -15.49
N GLN A 350 20.83 -18.85 -14.98
CA GLN A 350 19.93 -17.98 -14.23
C GLN A 350 20.64 -17.47 -12.96
N GLY A 351 20.56 -16.16 -12.73
CA GLY A 351 21.07 -15.54 -11.50
C GLY A 351 20.19 -15.88 -10.28
N PRO A 352 20.59 -15.47 -9.07
CA PRO A 352 19.84 -15.75 -7.84
C PRO A 352 18.52 -14.97 -7.69
N GLY A 353 18.15 -14.15 -8.69
CA GLY A 353 16.91 -13.37 -8.68
C GLY A 353 15.67 -14.23 -8.98
N GLY A 354 14.49 -13.71 -8.63
CA GLY A 354 13.20 -14.36 -8.83
C GLY A 354 12.07 -13.60 -8.15
N LEU A 355 10.82 -14.06 -8.33
CA LEU A 355 9.65 -13.48 -7.66
C LEU A 355 9.19 -14.42 -6.53
N GLU A 356 8.97 -13.86 -5.35
CA GLU A 356 8.37 -14.54 -4.22
C GLU A 356 6.90 -14.14 -4.09
N PHE A 357 6.00 -15.13 -4.20
CA PHE A 357 4.58 -14.94 -3.94
C PHE A 357 4.30 -15.23 -2.48
N VAL A 358 4.02 -14.17 -1.72
CA VAL A 358 3.48 -14.30 -0.36
C VAL A 358 1.96 -14.39 -0.47
N ARG A 359 1.40 -15.54 -0.14
CA ARG A 359 -0.06 -15.75 -0.09
C ARG A 359 -0.54 -15.60 1.36
N PRO A 360 -1.39 -14.59 1.66
CA PRO A 360 -2.02 -14.48 2.97
C PRO A 360 -2.89 -15.71 3.30
N PRO A 361 -3.18 -15.97 4.59
CA PRO A 361 -4.15 -16.98 5.01
C PRO A 361 -5.51 -16.75 4.34
N GLY A 362 -6.27 -17.83 4.16
CA GLY A 362 -7.57 -17.76 3.48
C GLY A 362 -7.49 -17.58 1.95
N SER A 363 -6.34 -17.16 1.40
CA SER A 363 -6.13 -16.96 -0.05
C SER A 363 -5.56 -18.19 -0.77
N GLN A 364 -5.52 -19.35 -0.10
CA GLN A 364 -5.01 -20.60 -0.65
C GLN A 364 -6.15 -21.51 -1.12
N LEU A 365 -6.08 -21.93 -2.38
CA LEU A 365 -6.89 -23.01 -2.92
C LEU A 365 -6.08 -24.30 -2.78
N SER A 366 -6.55 -25.25 -1.97
CA SER A 366 -5.94 -26.58 -1.88
C SER A 366 -6.54 -27.47 -2.97
N PHE A 367 -5.66 -28.06 -3.80
CA PHE A 367 -6.05 -29.00 -4.84
C PHE A 367 -5.53 -30.38 -4.44
N ASN A 368 -6.42 -31.33 -4.20
CA ASN A 368 -6.05 -32.73 -4.06
C ASN A 368 -6.18 -33.40 -5.45
N PRO A 369 -5.06 -33.77 -6.10
CA PRO A 369 -5.09 -34.28 -7.47
C PRO A 369 -5.89 -35.58 -7.64
N ASN A 370 -6.19 -36.29 -6.55
CA ASN A 370 -6.88 -37.58 -6.59
C ASN A 370 -8.41 -37.51 -6.36
N ASN A 371 -9.01 -36.34 -6.11
CA ASN A 371 -10.42 -36.27 -5.69
C ASN A 371 -11.29 -35.21 -6.40
N GLY A 372 -10.87 -34.71 -7.57
CA GLY A 372 -11.67 -33.78 -8.38
C GLY A 372 -11.79 -32.37 -7.76
N SER A 373 -12.66 -31.54 -8.35
CA SER A 373 -12.83 -30.12 -8.06
C SER A 373 -13.06 -29.85 -6.56
N PRO A 374 -12.46 -28.78 -5.98
CA PRO A 374 -12.66 -28.45 -4.57
C PRO A 374 -14.14 -28.21 -4.28
N LYS A 375 -14.73 -28.98 -3.35
CA LYS A 375 -16.08 -28.72 -2.87
C LYS A 375 -16.00 -27.65 -1.77
N GLU A 376 -16.88 -26.65 -1.82
CA GLU A 376 -16.94 -25.54 -0.83
C GLU A 376 -17.03 -26.03 0.63
N ALA A 377 -17.50 -27.26 0.84
CA ALA A 377 -17.65 -27.89 2.14
C ALA A 377 -16.34 -28.40 2.78
N ASP A 378 -15.21 -28.46 2.05
CA ASP A 378 -14.00 -29.10 2.57
C ASP A 378 -13.17 -28.21 3.52
N GLY A 379 -13.57 -26.96 3.77
CA GLY A 379 -12.97 -26.10 4.81
C GLY A 379 -11.47 -25.80 4.65
N ASN A 380 -10.85 -26.25 3.55
CA ASN A 380 -9.41 -26.40 3.47
C ASN A 380 -8.75 -25.20 2.79
N ARG A 381 -9.08 -23.99 3.28
CA ARG A 381 -8.32 -22.77 3.00
C ARG A 381 -7.12 -22.76 3.93
N GLY A 382 -5.92 -22.54 3.37
CA GLY A 382 -4.69 -22.54 4.17
C GLY A 382 -4.70 -21.47 5.25
N THR A 383 -4.39 -21.86 6.49
CA THR A 383 -4.44 -21.02 7.68
C THR A 383 -3.15 -20.25 7.96
N ALA A 384 -2.06 -20.59 7.28
CA ALA A 384 -0.75 -19.96 7.46
C ALA A 384 -0.30 -19.27 6.18
N THR A 385 0.40 -18.14 6.32
CA THR A 385 1.08 -17.50 5.19
C THR A 385 2.08 -18.47 4.55
N LYS A 386 2.05 -18.58 3.21
CA LYS A 386 3.04 -19.37 2.46
C LYS A 386 3.74 -18.49 1.43
N SER A 387 5.06 -18.54 1.42
CA SER A 387 5.87 -18.02 0.35
C SER A 387 6.19 -19.11 -0.67
N CYS A 388 6.16 -18.77 -1.95
CA CYS A 388 6.62 -19.61 -3.03
C CYS A 388 7.47 -18.78 -3.99
N THR A 389 8.71 -19.19 -4.22
CA THR A 389 9.57 -18.59 -5.23
C THR A 389 9.34 -19.27 -6.57
N VAL A 390 8.95 -18.49 -7.58
CA VAL A 390 8.73 -18.98 -8.94
C VAL A 390 9.35 -17.97 -9.90
N ALA A 391 9.89 -18.45 -11.03
CA ALA A 391 10.24 -17.55 -12.12
C ALA A 391 8.97 -16.84 -12.60
N LEU A 392 8.95 -15.50 -12.53
CA LEU A 392 7.78 -14.69 -12.91
C LEU A 392 7.32 -15.04 -14.33
N GLU A 393 8.26 -15.28 -15.22
CA GLU A 393 8.01 -15.60 -16.62
C GLU A 393 7.31 -16.96 -16.76
N LEU A 394 7.75 -17.97 -16.01
CA LEU A 394 7.11 -19.29 -16.01
C LEU A 394 5.69 -19.23 -15.44
N LEU A 395 5.49 -18.47 -14.37
CA LEU A 395 4.15 -18.26 -13.83
C LEU A 395 3.23 -17.59 -14.85
N MET A 396 3.68 -16.51 -15.50
CA MET A 396 2.88 -15.80 -16.49
C MET A 396 2.54 -16.70 -17.68
N ILE A 397 3.47 -17.53 -18.14
CA ILE A 397 3.21 -18.49 -19.22
C ILE A 397 2.17 -19.52 -18.79
N VAL A 398 2.34 -20.16 -17.63
CA VAL A 398 1.40 -21.18 -17.15
C VAL A 398 0.03 -20.55 -16.89
N ALA A 399 -0.02 -19.39 -16.24
CA ALA A 399 -1.26 -18.69 -15.95
C ALA A 399 -1.99 -18.31 -17.24
N MET A 400 -1.30 -17.70 -18.21
CA MET A 400 -1.91 -17.32 -19.49
C MET A 400 -2.31 -18.55 -20.32
N PHE A 401 -1.50 -19.62 -20.32
CA PHE A 401 -1.81 -20.85 -21.04
C PHE A 401 -3.04 -21.55 -20.45
N VAL A 402 -3.08 -21.76 -19.13
CA VAL A 402 -4.22 -22.36 -18.43
C VAL A 402 -5.44 -21.47 -18.59
N PHE A 403 -5.29 -20.16 -18.42
CA PHE A 403 -6.37 -19.21 -18.64
C PHE A 403 -6.92 -19.28 -20.07
N SER A 404 -6.08 -19.24 -21.11
CA SER A 404 -6.50 -19.35 -22.51
C SER A 404 -7.06 -20.73 -22.88
N LEU A 405 -6.59 -21.82 -22.26
CA LEU A 405 -7.08 -23.18 -22.51
C LEU A 405 -8.46 -23.41 -21.90
N PHE A 406 -8.65 -22.97 -20.65
CA PHE A 406 -9.88 -23.21 -19.90
C PHE A 406 -10.93 -22.11 -20.11
N LEU A 407 -10.57 -20.90 -20.56
CA LEU A 407 -11.54 -19.83 -20.80
C LEU A 407 -12.64 -20.24 -21.81
N PRO A 408 -12.33 -20.83 -22.98
CA PRO A 408 -13.35 -21.33 -23.88
C PRO A 408 -14.16 -22.46 -23.23
N ILE A 409 -13.48 -23.45 -22.63
CA ILE A 409 -14.15 -24.60 -22.02
C ILE A 409 -15.13 -24.16 -20.92
N VAL A 410 -14.71 -23.27 -20.02
CA VAL A 410 -15.53 -22.81 -18.90
C VAL A 410 -16.66 -21.88 -19.37
N THR A 411 -16.43 -21.08 -20.40
CA THR A 411 -17.44 -20.17 -20.96
C THR A 411 -18.51 -20.95 -21.74
N PHE A 412 -18.11 -21.90 -22.60
CA PHE A 412 -19.01 -22.67 -23.45
C PHE A 412 -19.69 -23.83 -22.71
N LEU A 413 -18.99 -24.55 -21.83
CA LEU A 413 -19.54 -25.74 -21.15
C LEU A 413 -20.45 -25.38 -19.96
N PHE A 414 -20.16 -24.30 -19.22
CA PHE A 414 -20.95 -23.90 -18.04
C PHE A 414 -21.89 -22.72 -18.29
N GLN A 415 -22.02 -22.24 -19.54
CA GLN A 415 -22.85 -21.10 -19.91
C GLN A 415 -22.58 -19.83 -19.05
N LEU A 416 -21.33 -19.65 -18.59
CA LEU A 416 -20.93 -18.57 -17.69
C LEU A 416 -20.64 -17.26 -18.44
N TRP A 417 -21.54 -16.87 -19.35
CA TRP A 417 -21.42 -15.68 -20.20
C TRP A 417 -21.30 -14.37 -19.41
N TRP A 418 -21.84 -14.33 -18.18
CA TRP A 418 -21.68 -13.20 -17.28
C TRP A 418 -20.22 -12.99 -16.84
N MET A 419 -19.32 -13.97 -16.97
CA MET A 419 -17.90 -13.77 -16.70
C MET A 419 -17.20 -12.99 -17.82
N LEU A 420 -17.74 -12.94 -19.05
CA LEU A 420 -17.23 -12.05 -20.10
C LEU A 420 -17.42 -10.56 -19.73
N LEU A 421 -18.35 -10.22 -18.81
CA LEU A 421 -18.44 -8.87 -18.22
C LEU A 421 -17.23 -8.51 -17.32
N LEU A 422 -16.32 -9.43 -17.03
CA LEU A 422 -15.14 -9.19 -16.17
C LEU A 422 -13.90 -8.70 -16.94
N LYS A 423 -14.06 -8.20 -18.18
CA LYS A 423 -13.02 -7.53 -18.99
C LYS A 423 -11.85 -8.44 -19.34
N PHE A 424 -12.09 -9.44 -20.19
CA PHE A 424 -11.03 -10.31 -20.69
C PHE A 424 -10.31 -9.73 -21.92
N CYS A 425 -9.04 -10.12 -22.08
CA CYS A 425 -8.17 -9.74 -23.19
C CYS A 425 -8.84 -10.02 -24.54
N TRP A 426 -9.35 -8.96 -25.16
CA TRP A 426 -9.98 -9.03 -26.47
C TRP A 426 -9.09 -8.31 -27.49
N PRO A 427 -8.87 -8.88 -28.68
CA PRO A 427 -8.14 -8.19 -29.73
C PRO A 427 -8.82 -6.84 -30.01
N PRO A 428 -8.06 -5.72 -30.04
CA PRO A 428 -8.60 -4.39 -30.24
C PRO A 428 -8.92 -4.18 -31.73
N ASN A 429 -9.79 -5.02 -32.29
CA ASN A 429 -10.28 -4.82 -33.64
C ASN A 429 -11.57 -4.00 -33.55
N GLU A 430 -11.41 -2.67 -33.47
CA GLU A 430 -12.50 -1.69 -33.50
C GLU A 430 -13.42 -1.91 -34.71
N THR A 431 -12.86 -2.37 -35.83
CA THR A 431 -13.61 -2.68 -37.06
C THR A 431 -14.52 -3.88 -36.84
N ALA A 432 -14.01 -4.96 -36.26
CA ALA A 432 -14.79 -6.15 -35.96
C ALA A 432 -15.87 -5.88 -34.90
N LEU A 433 -15.54 -5.07 -33.87
CA LEU A 433 -16.49 -4.63 -32.83
C LEU A 433 -17.65 -3.84 -33.43
N LYS A 434 -17.34 -2.89 -34.33
CA LYS A 434 -18.33 -2.08 -35.03
C LYS A 434 -19.24 -2.95 -35.90
N ILE A 435 -18.68 -3.90 -36.66
CA ILE A 435 -19.45 -4.82 -37.52
C ILE A 435 -20.46 -5.62 -36.69
N VAL A 436 -20.05 -6.17 -35.55
CA VAL A 436 -20.95 -6.93 -34.66
C VAL A 436 -21.99 -6.02 -34.01
N ASN A 437 -21.62 -4.81 -33.58
CA ASN A 437 -22.54 -3.87 -32.96
C ASN A 437 -23.61 -3.37 -33.95
N ASP A 438 -23.22 -3.11 -35.20
CA ASP A 438 -24.11 -2.67 -36.27
C ASP A 438 -25.17 -3.75 -36.59
N HIS A 439 -24.80 -5.04 -36.62
CA HIS A 439 -25.75 -6.14 -36.86
C HIS A 439 -26.78 -6.33 -35.74
N LEU A 440 -26.34 -6.23 -34.48
CA LEU A 440 -27.25 -6.39 -33.33
C LEU A 440 -28.18 -5.18 -33.13
N ASN A 441 -27.83 -4.02 -33.68
CA ASN A 441 -28.61 -2.78 -33.55
C ASN A 441 -29.35 -2.36 -34.83
N GLY A 442 -28.96 -2.86 -36.01
CA GLY A 442 -29.57 -2.54 -37.29
C GLY A 442 -30.93 -3.22 -37.48
N PRO A 443 -31.86 -2.66 -38.29
CA PRO A 443 -33.13 -3.30 -38.61
C PRO A 443 -33.02 -4.28 -39.81
N PRO A 444 -33.54 -5.52 -39.70
CA PRO A 444 -34.10 -6.14 -38.51
C PRO A 444 -33.00 -6.51 -37.50
N ALA A 445 -33.27 -6.27 -36.20
CA ALA A 445 -32.29 -6.54 -35.14
C ALA A 445 -31.88 -8.00 -35.16
N GLY A 446 -30.64 -8.26 -35.55
CA GLY A 446 -30.12 -9.61 -35.76
C GLY A 446 -29.86 -10.35 -34.45
N THR A 447 -29.99 -11.67 -34.47
CA THR A 447 -29.45 -12.54 -33.43
C THR A 447 -28.08 -13.06 -33.88
N ILE A 448 -27.31 -13.65 -32.95
CA ILE A 448 -26.03 -14.28 -33.29
C ILE A 448 -26.24 -15.40 -34.32
N LYS A 449 -27.35 -16.13 -34.22
CA LYS A 449 -27.72 -17.19 -35.16
C LYS A 449 -27.98 -16.66 -36.58
N SER A 450 -28.50 -15.44 -36.71
CA SER A 450 -28.78 -14.81 -38.00
C SER A 450 -27.59 -14.03 -38.57
N MET A 451 -26.39 -14.09 -37.95
CA MET A 451 -25.20 -13.42 -38.47
C MET A 451 -24.75 -14.05 -39.81
N PRO A 452 -24.56 -13.24 -40.87
CA PRO A 452 -23.97 -13.68 -42.12
C PRO A 452 -22.46 -14.00 -41.97
N PRO A 453 -21.87 -14.77 -42.91
CA PRO A 453 -20.48 -15.22 -42.83
C PRO A 453 -19.40 -14.15 -42.54
N PRO A 454 -19.41 -12.94 -43.14
CA PRO A 454 -18.38 -11.94 -42.85
C PRO A 454 -18.45 -11.40 -41.41
N GLU A 455 -19.65 -11.34 -40.84
CA GLU A 455 -19.85 -10.90 -39.45
C GLU A 455 -19.51 -12.00 -38.46
N ARG A 456 -19.73 -13.27 -38.83
CA ARG A 456 -19.22 -14.42 -38.07
C ARG A 456 -17.70 -14.44 -38.03
N ALA A 457 -17.04 -14.11 -39.14
CA ALA A 457 -15.57 -14.00 -39.17
C ALA A 457 -15.07 -12.86 -38.27
N ALA A 458 -15.75 -11.71 -38.27
CA ALA A 458 -15.46 -10.62 -37.35
C ALA A 458 -15.68 -11.04 -35.88
N MET A 459 -16.72 -11.81 -35.59
CA MET A 459 -16.99 -12.37 -34.26
C MET A 459 -15.93 -13.41 -33.83
N ASP A 460 -15.49 -14.28 -34.73
CA ASP A 460 -14.40 -15.24 -34.49
C ASP A 460 -13.06 -14.54 -34.22
N GLU A 461 -12.78 -13.48 -34.98
CA GLU A 461 -11.59 -12.65 -34.81
C GLU A 461 -11.62 -11.94 -33.45
N LEU A 462 -12.77 -11.38 -33.08
CA LEU A 462 -13.04 -10.82 -31.76
C LEU A 462 -12.82 -11.89 -30.65
N LEU A 463 -13.40 -13.08 -30.79
CA LEU A 463 -13.28 -14.16 -29.81
C LEU A 463 -11.88 -14.81 -29.77
N GLY A 464 -10.98 -14.45 -30.68
CA GLY A 464 -9.62 -14.99 -30.77
C GLY A 464 -9.56 -16.47 -31.17
N ALA A 465 -10.65 -17.02 -31.70
CA ALA A 465 -10.75 -18.42 -32.08
C ALA A 465 -11.69 -18.62 -33.28
N LYS A 466 -11.19 -19.31 -34.32
CA LYS A 466 -11.97 -19.67 -35.50
C LYS A 466 -13.09 -20.65 -35.15
N GLY A 467 -14.32 -20.36 -35.58
CA GLY A 467 -15.52 -21.17 -35.29
C GLY A 467 -16.17 -20.89 -33.93
N ALA A 468 -15.71 -19.89 -33.18
CA ALA A 468 -16.28 -19.54 -31.88
C ALA A 468 -17.70 -18.95 -32.00
N ALA A 469 -17.98 -18.22 -33.09
CA ALA A 469 -19.28 -17.67 -33.40
C ALA A 469 -20.35 -18.76 -33.64
N ASP A 470 -19.96 -19.89 -34.24
CA ASP A 470 -20.87 -21.02 -34.47
C ASP A 470 -21.24 -21.71 -33.15
N GLY A 471 -20.27 -21.87 -32.24
CA GLY A 471 -20.54 -22.39 -30.88
C GLY A 471 -21.47 -21.50 -30.06
N LEU A 472 -21.48 -20.19 -30.31
CA LEU A 472 -22.40 -19.21 -29.72
C LEU A 472 -23.81 -19.26 -30.31
N ALA A 473 -23.93 -19.53 -31.62
CA ALA A 473 -25.22 -19.58 -32.32
C ALA A 473 -26.12 -20.73 -31.83
N ASP A 474 -25.51 -21.79 -31.29
CA ASP A 474 -26.17 -22.98 -30.77
C ASP A 474 -26.50 -22.92 -29.27
N VAL A 475 -26.08 -21.85 -28.57
CA VAL A 475 -26.39 -21.63 -27.16
C VAL A 475 -27.79 -21.02 -27.04
N THR A 476 -28.72 -21.80 -26.49
CA THR A 476 -30.16 -21.52 -26.44
C THR A 476 -30.54 -20.15 -25.85
N ASP A 477 -29.81 -19.69 -24.83
CA ASP A 477 -30.07 -18.42 -24.13
C ASP A 477 -29.60 -17.17 -24.90
N LEU A 478 -28.65 -17.33 -25.84
CA LEU A 478 -28.04 -16.23 -26.61
C LEU A 478 -28.58 -16.13 -28.03
N GLY A 479 -28.96 -17.26 -28.62
CA GLY A 479 -29.51 -17.32 -29.98
C GLY A 479 -30.89 -16.68 -30.13
N THR A 480 -31.60 -16.41 -29.03
CA THR A 480 -33.02 -16.00 -29.02
C THR A 480 -33.28 -14.60 -28.47
N THR A 481 -32.35 -13.98 -27.73
CA THR A 481 -32.60 -12.72 -27.00
C THR A 481 -31.61 -11.60 -27.38
N THR A 482 -32.07 -10.65 -28.20
CA THR A 482 -31.29 -9.48 -28.65
C THR A 482 -30.76 -8.62 -27.48
N ALA A 483 -31.46 -8.61 -26.34
CA ALA A 483 -31.07 -7.84 -25.15
C ALA A 483 -29.79 -8.37 -24.47
N ILE A 484 -29.59 -9.69 -24.46
CA ILE A 484 -28.39 -10.31 -23.85
C ILE A 484 -27.18 -10.08 -24.77
N ALA A 485 -27.36 -10.26 -26.08
CA ALA A 485 -26.33 -9.97 -27.08
C ALA A 485 -25.90 -8.48 -27.06
N LYS A 486 -26.85 -7.55 -26.89
CA LYS A 486 -26.55 -6.12 -26.71
C LYS A 486 -25.77 -5.83 -25.43
N THR A 487 -26.12 -6.49 -24.32
CA THR A 487 -25.40 -6.35 -23.05
C THR A 487 -23.96 -6.85 -23.17
N LEU A 488 -23.75 -7.94 -23.93
CA LEU A 488 -22.43 -8.46 -24.25
C LEU A 488 -21.62 -7.42 -25.06
N VAL A 489 -22.15 -6.90 -26.17
CA VAL A 489 -21.41 -5.92 -26.99
C VAL A 489 -21.13 -4.60 -26.26
N ALA A 490 -22.09 -4.10 -25.47
CA ALA A 490 -21.86 -2.93 -24.61
C ALA A 490 -20.79 -3.18 -23.52
N SER A 491 -20.58 -4.44 -23.11
CA SER A 491 -19.48 -4.81 -22.20
C SER A 491 -18.12 -4.96 -22.90
N LEU A 492 -18.11 -5.06 -24.24
CA LEU A 492 -16.91 -5.12 -25.08
C LEU A 492 -16.38 -3.73 -25.48
N GLU A 493 -17.17 -2.67 -25.37
CA GLU A 493 -16.67 -1.30 -25.56
C GLU A 493 -15.60 -1.00 -24.49
N PRO A 494 -14.40 -0.53 -24.87
CA PRO A 494 -13.40 -0.12 -23.89
C PRO A 494 -14.04 0.93 -22.99
N PRO A 495 -13.97 0.78 -21.65
CA PRO A 495 -14.59 1.74 -20.76
C PRO A 495 -14.00 3.11 -21.07
N VAL A 496 -14.86 4.13 -21.15
CA VAL A 496 -14.41 5.52 -21.07
C VAL A 496 -13.45 5.57 -19.87
N PRO A 497 -12.18 5.99 -20.08
CA PRO A 497 -11.20 5.97 -19.01
C PRO A 497 -11.81 6.69 -17.82
N PRO A 498 -11.82 6.07 -16.63
CA PRO A 498 -12.43 6.71 -15.47
C PRO A 498 -11.84 8.09 -15.33
N THR A 499 -12.68 9.11 -15.16
CA THR A 499 -12.21 10.46 -14.88
C THR A 499 -11.33 10.38 -13.64
N LEU A 500 -10.03 10.59 -13.83
CA LEU A 500 -9.06 10.59 -12.75
C LEU A 500 -9.56 11.58 -11.70
N ARG A 501 -9.76 11.11 -10.46
CA ARG A 501 -10.16 12.01 -9.38
C ARG A 501 -9.08 13.07 -9.24
N VAL A 502 -9.47 14.33 -9.38
CA VAL A 502 -8.58 15.46 -9.14
C VAL A 502 -8.11 15.37 -7.67
N PRO A 503 -6.79 15.33 -7.41
CA PRO A 503 -6.29 15.27 -6.05
C PRO A 503 -6.69 16.52 -5.28
N VAL A 504 -7.08 16.35 -4.01
CA VAL A 504 -7.38 17.46 -3.12
C VAL A 504 -6.08 17.91 -2.48
N HIS A 505 -5.63 19.13 -2.80
CA HIS A 505 -4.44 19.71 -2.20
C HIS A 505 -4.70 20.10 -0.73
N GLU A 506 -3.66 20.04 0.08
CA GLU A 506 -3.67 20.63 1.40
C GLU A 506 -3.73 22.16 1.32
N THR A 507 -4.18 22.81 2.39
CA THR A 507 -4.12 24.28 2.46
C THR A 507 -2.66 24.74 2.50
N GLN A 508 -2.39 25.87 1.82
CA GLN A 508 -1.09 26.52 1.77
C GLN A 508 -1.13 27.80 2.62
N PRO A 509 -1.05 27.69 3.97
CA PRO A 509 -1.08 28.87 4.82
C PRO A 509 0.12 29.77 4.53
N ASP A 510 -0.04 31.07 4.74
CA ASP A 510 1.05 32.03 4.67
C ASP A 510 2.00 31.86 5.85
N ASP A 511 3.28 32.20 5.64
CA ASP A 511 4.27 32.12 6.70
C ASP A 511 3.95 33.14 7.80
N PRO A 512 3.72 32.72 9.06
CA PRO A 512 3.43 33.63 10.14
C PRO A 512 4.56 34.64 10.39
N LEU A 513 5.81 34.36 10.02
CA LEU A 513 6.92 35.32 10.14
C LEU A 513 6.83 36.48 9.15
N CYS A 514 5.98 36.36 8.13
CA CYS A 514 5.74 37.39 7.13
C CYS A 514 4.45 38.18 7.39
N ASP A 515 3.73 37.92 8.50
CA ASP A 515 2.60 38.75 8.91
C ASP A 515 3.12 40.14 9.32
N PRO A 516 2.69 41.23 8.66
CA PRO A 516 3.12 42.60 8.99
C PRO A 516 2.71 43.08 10.39
N ARG A 517 1.89 42.30 11.11
CA ARG A 517 1.47 42.58 12.50
C ARG A 517 2.46 42.05 13.55
N LEU A 518 3.47 41.27 13.15
CA LEU A 518 4.59 40.74 13.95
C LEU A 518 5.92 41.43 13.60
#